data_AF-A0A3D1TTM5-F1
#
_entry.id   AF-A0A3D1TTM5-F1
#
_cell.length_a   1.000
_cell.length_b   1.000
_cell.length_c   1.000
_cell.angle_alpha   90.00
_cell.angle_beta   90.00
_cell.angle_gamma   90.00
#
_symmetry.space_group_name_H-M   'P 1'
#
loop_
_entity.id
_entity.type
_entity.pdbx_description
1 polymer ?
#
loop_
_entity_poly.entity_id
_entity_poly.type
_entity_poly.pdbx_seq_one_letter_code
_entity_poly.pdbx_strand_id
1 'polypeptide(L)'
;MKASGRRGSRMAASSASDPAAMAAATDQPVHTFTIGFHKRYRRGEITLDDTSVARRTAEQFGCRHTKIIAEPDVAELLPKLVWHMDEPTADPALIMAYLVNREAHRDVTVLLSGVGGDELFAGYRKYVAHYLAARYQRIPGVLRDRLIGPAVGRLPSLRGTPLKGYVRLAKKMVRSGSLPYRDRFITDSVYLSEDQKERLLTPAARQQRGHTDPWVRHKQFFEEAATADELNQLLYVDSKTFMPSLNLNYNDKMSMASSVEVRVPFLDWELAEWVAWNIPPSMKLDGWNTKSVFREAMRPVLPKEVLEQRKAGFGAPTDYWLANDLRPMVDDLLSDAALRKRGLFEPREVRRLVEEQRSGRQDWSMQIWQLLTLELWFRAFID
;
A
#
# COMPACT_ATOMS: atom_id res chain seq x y z
N MET A 1 33.44 -17.89 9.42
CA MET A 1 33.29 -19.35 9.20
C MET A 1 33.12 -19.57 7.71
N LYS A 2 34.11 -20.17 7.03
CA LYS A 2 34.05 -20.44 5.58
C LYS A 2 32.99 -21.51 5.31
N ALA A 3 31.95 -21.17 4.56
CA ALA A 3 30.98 -22.14 4.06
C ALA A 3 31.22 -22.36 2.56
N SER A 4 31.92 -23.44 2.22
CA SER A 4 31.93 -24.05 0.90
C SER A 4 30.82 -25.11 0.85
N GLY A 5 29.78 -24.93 0.04
CA GLY A 5 28.74 -25.95 -0.13
C GLY A 5 27.56 -25.56 -1.01
N ARG A 6 27.71 -25.82 -2.32
CA ARG A 6 26.70 -26.29 -3.30
C ARG A 6 25.38 -25.50 -3.47
N ARG A 7 25.21 -24.96 -4.69
CA ARG A 7 24.13 -24.10 -5.23
C ARG A 7 24.03 -22.76 -4.49
N GLY A 8 24.95 -21.84 -4.80
CA GLY A 8 24.92 -20.48 -4.29
C GLY A 8 23.56 -19.84 -4.57
N SER A 9 22.84 -19.49 -3.51
CA SER A 9 21.62 -18.70 -3.58
C SER A 9 21.95 -17.39 -4.29
N ARG A 10 21.43 -17.23 -5.51
CA ARG A 10 21.57 -15.98 -6.26
C ARG A 10 20.68 -14.95 -5.56
N MET A 11 21.27 -13.83 -5.17
CA MET A 11 20.59 -12.71 -4.51
C MET A 11 20.31 -11.58 -5.51
N ALA A 12 19.19 -10.89 -5.34
CA ALA A 12 18.80 -9.75 -6.17
C ALA A 12 18.24 -8.58 -5.36
N ALA A 13 18.11 -7.40 -5.97
CA ALA A 13 17.54 -6.21 -5.35
C ALA A 13 16.27 -5.73 -6.07
N SER A 14 15.30 -5.22 -5.31
CA SER A 14 14.02 -4.71 -5.83
C SER A 14 13.73 -3.23 -5.56
N SER A 15 14.57 -2.54 -4.77
CA SER A 15 14.48 -1.08 -4.55
C SER A 15 15.73 -0.35 -5.07
N ALA A 16 15.70 0.98 -5.22
CA ALA A 16 16.81 1.71 -5.86
C ALA A 16 18.09 1.84 -5.00
N SER A 17 17.99 1.71 -3.67
CA SER A 17 19.13 1.77 -2.75
C SER A 17 19.84 0.43 -2.56
N ASP A 18 19.11 -0.68 -2.69
CA ASP A 18 19.64 -2.02 -2.45
C ASP A 18 20.74 -2.44 -3.46
N PRO A 19 20.65 -2.11 -4.77
CA PRO A 19 21.67 -2.45 -5.76
C PRO A 19 23.02 -1.83 -5.43
N ALA A 20 23.03 -0.60 -4.88
CA ALA A 20 24.27 0.06 -4.53
C ALA A 20 24.96 -0.61 -3.34
N ALA A 21 24.20 -0.92 -2.28
CA ALA A 21 24.71 -1.64 -1.13
C ALA A 21 25.15 -3.07 -1.48
N MET A 22 24.38 -3.77 -2.31
CA MET A 22 24.72 -5.11 -2.78
C MET A 22 25.95 -5.10 -3.70
N ALA A 23 26.02 -4.19 -4.68
CA ALA A 23 27.16 -4.10 -5.60
C ALA A 23 28.46 -3.77 -4.86
N ALA A 24 28.39 -3.02 -3.75
CA ALA A 24 29.54 -2.78 -2.88
C ALA A 24 29.97 -4.02 -2.06
N ALA A 25 29.07 -5.00 -1.89
CA ALA A 25 29.27 -6.17 -1.04
C ALA A 25 29.57 -7.48 -1.81
N THR A 26 29.50 -7.47 -3.15
CA THR A 26 29.76 -8.66 -3.99
C THR A 26 30.52 -8.32 -5.26
N ASP A 27 31.47 -9.17 -5.64
CA ASP A 27 32.19 -9.09 -6.92
C ASP A 27 31.38 -9.67 -8.11
N GLN A 28 30.26 -10.36 -7.83
CA GLN A 28 29.36 -10.85 -8.88
C GLN A 28 28.28 -9.83 -9.25
N PRO A 29 27.92 -9.71 -10.54
CA PRO A 29 26.82 -8.83 -10.98
C PRO A 29 25.51 -9.15 -10.27
N VAL A 30 24.98 -8.16 -9.56
CA VAL A 30 23.70 -8.28 -8.84
C VAL A 30 22.56 -8.30 -9.85
N HIS A 31 21.63 -9.24 -9.70
CA HIS A 31 20.40 -9.24 -10.47
C HIS A 31 19.43 -8.20 -9.88
N THR A 32 18.76 -7.42 -10.72
CA THR A 32 17.78 -6.43 -10.28
C THR A 32 16.49 -6.59 -11.05
N PHE A 33 15.37 -6.41 -10.37
CA PHE A 33 14.05 -6.57 -10.98
C PHE A 33 13.25 -5.29 -10.83
N THR A 34 12.53 -4.93 -11.88
CA THR A 34 11.51 -3.88 -11.80
C THR A 34 10.28 -4.34 -12.52
N ILE A 35 9.13 -4.19 -11.86
CA ILE A 35 7.84 -4.56 -12.40
C ILE A 35 7.01 -3.31 -12.70
N GLY A 36 6.31 -3.32 -13.82
CA GLY A 36 5.32 -2.32 -14.15
C GLY A 36 4.20 -2.92 -14.97
N PHE A 37 3.05 -2.27 -15.00
CA PHE A 37 1.93 -2.72 -15.82
C PHE A 37 2.04 -2.26 -17.26
N HIS A 38 1.50 -3.06 -18.18
CA HIS A 38 1.35 -2.64 -19.58
C HIS A 38 0.53 -1.34 -19.71
N LYS A 39 0.77 -0.57 -20.78
CA LYS A 39 0.19 0.77 -20.98
C LYS A 39 -1.34 0.77 -20.95
N ARG A 40 -1.98 -0.35 -21.31
CA ARG A 40 -3.45 -0.50 -21.27
C ARG A 40 -4.06 -0.19 -19.89
N TYR A 41 -3.33 -0.50 -18.82
CA TYR A 41 -3.77 -0.33 -17.43
C TYR A 41 -3.64 1.11 -16.91
N ARG A 42 -2.90 1.98 -17.61
CA ARG A 42 -2.50 3.31 -17.11
C ARG A 42 -3.42 4.45 -17.58
N ARG A 43 -4.67 4.16 -17.94
CA ARG A 43 -5.60 5.18 -18.46
C ARG A 43 -5.90 6.25 -17.39
N GLY A 44 -5.41 7.47 -17.63
CA GLY A 44 -5.61 8.61 -16.74
C GLY A 44 -4.66 8.69 -15.55
N GLU A 45 -3.69 7.78 -15.44
CA GLU A 45 -2.69 7.85 -14.38
C GLU A 45 -1.43 8.57 -14.88
N ILE A 46 -0.99 9.59 -14.12
CA ILE A 46 0.35 10.15 -14.27
C ILE A 46 1.31 9.19 -13.58
N THR A 47 1.52 7.99 -14.14
CA THR A 47 2.52 7.08 -13.59
C THR A 47 3.90 7.65 -13.89
N LEU A 48 4.72 7.85 -12.86
CA LEU A 48 6.16 8.05 -13.04
C LEU A 48 6.71 6.83 -13.78
N ASP A 49 7.50 7.03 -14.84
CA ASP A 49 8.16 5.94 -15.56
C ASP A 49 9.34 5.39 -14.76
N ASP A 50 9.01 4.79 -13.62
CA ASP A 50 9.91 4.21 -12.62
C ASP A 50 10.84 3.15 -13.26
N THR A 51 10.34 2.48 -14.30
CA THR A 51 11.08 1.43 -15.01
C THR A 51 12.30 1.94 -15.77
N SER A 52 12.29 3.20 -16.20
CA SER A 52 13.41 3.77 -16.95
C SER A 52 14.56 4.20 -16.03
N VAL A 53 14.21 4.77 -14.87
CA VAL A 53 15.16 5.16 -13.82
C VAL A 53 15.83 3.90 -13.28
N ALA A 54 15.06 2.88 -12.92
CA ALA A 54 15.59 1.62 -12.39
C ALA A 54 16.60 0.95 -13.32
N ARG A 55 16.35 0.95 -14.64
CA ARG A 55 17.30 0.45 -15.64
C ARG A 55 18.61 1.25 -15.62
N ARG A 56 18.54 2.59 -15.65
CA ARG A 56 19.73 3.46 -15.61
C ARG A 56 20.53 3.26 -14.32
N THR A 57 19.84 3.14 -13.19
CA THR A 57 20.46 2.84 -11.90
C THR A 57 21.18 1.49 -11.93
N ALA A 58 20.53 0.45 -12.47
CA ALA A 58 21.16 -0.86 -12.59
C ALA A 58 22.39 -0.84 -13.51
N GLU A 59 22.34 -0.12 -14.62
CA GLU A 59 23.48 0.07 -15.55
C GLU A 59 24.68 0.75 -14.86
N GLN A 60 24.42 1.78 -14.05
CA GLN A 60 25.47 2.48 -13.30
C GLN A 60 26.21 1.57 -12.31
N PHE A 61 25.50 0.60 -11.70
CA PHE A 61 26.07 -0.35 -10.74
C PHE A 61 26.50 -1.68 -11.37
N GLY A 62 26.54 -1.80 -12.71
CA GLY A 62 26.92 -3.03 -13.38
C GLY A 62 25.98 -4.22 -13.10
N CYS A 63 24.72 -3.96 -12.75
CA CYS A 63 23.74 -4.97 -12.40
C CYS A 63 23.11 -5.61 -13.65
N ARG A 64 22.72 -6.89 -13.55
CA ARG A 64 21.87 -7.53 -14.56
C ARG A 64 20.42 -7.16 -14.31
N HIS A 65 19.85 -6.29 -15.14
CA HIS A 65 18.49 -5.77 -14.96
C HIS A 65 17.43 -6.53 -15.75
N THR A 66 16.36 -6.93 -15.08
CA THR A 66 15.17 -7.55 -15.68
C THR A 66 13.96 -6.65 -15.47
N LYS A 67 13.41 -6.13 -16.57
CA LYS A 67 12.16 -5.36 -16.59
C LYS A 67 10.98 -6.29 -16.87
N ILE A 68 10.05 -6.37 -15.93
CA ILE A 68 8.82 -7.16 -16.01
C ILE A 68 7.67 -6.24 -16.41
N ILE A 69 7.01 -6.57 -17.51
CA ILE A 69 5.74 -5.92 -17.92
C ILE A 69 4.59 -6.88 -17.59
N ALA A 70 3.83 -6.53 -16.55
CA ALA A 70 2.74 -7.34 -16.03
C ALA A 70 1.44 -7.15 -16.82
N GLU A 71 0.86 -8.28 -17.23
CA GLU A 71 -0.49 -8.41 -17.81
C GLU A 71 -1.20 -9.65 -17.24
N PRO A 72 -1.45 -9.70 -15.92
CA PRO A 72 -2.04 -10.87 -15.29
C PRO A 72 -3.50 -11.07 -15.71
N ASP A 73 -3.93 -12.32 -15.79
CA ASP A 73 -5.34 -12.67 -15.64
C ASP A 73 -5.70 -12.56 -14.15
N VAL A 74 -6.24 -11.41 -13.77
CA VAL A 74 -6.54 -11.12 -12.36
C VAL A 74 -7.72 -11.93 -11.86
N ALA A 75 -8.64 -12.31 -12.74
CA ALA A 75 -9.81 -13.11 -12.37
C ALA A 75 -9.38 -14.52 -11.96
N GLU A 76 -8.41 -15.10 -12.66
CA GLU A 76 -7.84 -16.40 -12.29
C GLU A 76 -6.85 -16.29 -11.11
N LEU A 77 -6.07 -15.21 -11.06
CA LEU A 77 -4.99 -15.05 -10.10
C LEU A 77 -5.51 -14.70 -8.70
N LEU A 78 -6.49 -13.81 -8.58
CA LEU A 78 -6.96 -13.29 -7.29
C LEU A 78 -7.40 -14.41 -6.32
N PRO A 79 -8.23 -15.39 -6.72
CA PRO A 79 -8.62 -16.49 -5.82
C PRO A 79 -7.42 -17.28 -5.28
N LYS A 80 -6.40 -17.55 -6.12
CA LYS A 80 -5.18 -18.27 -5.72
C LYS A 80 -4.40 -17.48 -4.68
N LEU A 81 -4.28 -16.16 -4.88
CA LEU A 81 -3.54 -15.31 -3.95
C LEU A 81 -4.30 -15.09 -2.64
N VAL A 82 -5.64 -15.04 -2.66
CA VAL A 82 -6.45 -15.04 -1.44
C VAL A 82 -6.22 -16.33 -0.65
N TRP A 83 -6.13 -17.48 -1.32
CA TRP A 83 -5.79 -18.74 -0.67
C TRP A 83 -4.38 -18.69 -0.04
N HIS A 84 -3.37 -18.22 -0.77
CA HIS A 84 -2.01 -18.09 -0.22
C HIS A 84 -1.92 -17.08 0.92
N MET A 85 -2.76 -16.05 0.93
CA MET A 85 -2.80 -15.07 2.01
C MET A 85 -3.37 -15.62 3.30
N ASP A 86 -4.22 -16.66 3.24
CA ASP A 86 -4.99 -17.31 4.32
C ASP A 86 -5.87 -16.39 5.23
N GLU A 87 -5.74 -15.08 5.07
CA GLU A 87 -6.52 -14.02 5.68
C GLU A 87 -7.22 -13.18 4.61
N PRO A 88 -8.34 -12.50 4.92
CA PRO A 88 -9.05 -11.63 3.98
C PRO A 88 -8.32 -10.28 3.76
N THR A 89 -7.02 -10.32 3.50
CA THR A 89 -6.15 -9.15 3.28
C THR A 89 -6.44 -8.52 1.93
N ALA A 90 -7.11 -7.37 1.96
CA ALA A 90 -7.60 -6.68 0.77
C ALA A 90 -6.67 -5.58 0.25
N ASP A 91 -5.37 -5.88 0.08
CA ASP A 91 -4.42 -4.97 -0.57
C ASP A 91 -4.03 -5.47 -1.97
N PRO A 92 -4.38 -4.74 -3.05
CA PRO A 92 -4.00 -5.10 -4.42
C PRO A 92 -2.48 -5.25 -4.65
N ALA A 93 -1.63 -4.66 -3.80
CA ALA A 93 -0.18 -4.77 -3.85
C ALA A 93 0.32 -6.22 -3.80
N LEU A 94 -0.45 -7.13 -3.18
CA LEU A 94 -0.11 -8.56 -3.11
C LEU A 94 0.03 -9.19 -4.50
N ILE A 95 -0.74 -8.73 -5.50
CA ILE A 95 -0.62 -9.22 -6.88
C ILE A 95 0.73 -8.84 -7.47
N MET A 96 1.16 -7.60 -7.23
CA MET A 96 2.45 -7.13 -7.71
C MET A 96 3.61 -7.84 -7.02
N ALA A 97 3.51 -8.05 -5.71
CA ALA A 97 4.48 -8.81 -4.94
C ALA A 97 4.59 -10.25 -5.46
N TYR A 98 3.46 -10.91 -5.74
CA TYR A 98 3.48 -12.25 -6.32
C TYR A 98 4.12 -12.26 -7.71
N LEU A 99 3.72 -11.35 -8.60
CA LEU A 99 4.21 -11.34 -9.98
C LEU A 99 5.72 -11.07 -10.06
N VAL A 100 6.26 -10.15 -9.26
CA VAL A 100 7.70 -9.89 -9.25
C VAL A 100 8.48 -11.10 -8.75
N ASN A 101 8.00 -11.75 -7.68
CA ASN A 101 8.67 -12.94 -7.12
C ASN A 101 8.56 -14.15 -8.06
N ARG A 102 7.41 -14.35 -8.71
CA ARG A 102 7.21 -15.42 -9.69
C ARG A 102 8.18 -15.32 -10.87
N GLU A 103 8.41 -14.10 -11.38
CA GLU A 103 9.38 -13.89 -12.45
C GLU A 103 10.82 -14.00 -11.92
N ALA A 104 11.10 -13.46 -10.73
CA ALA A 104 12.43 -13.51 -10.11
C ALA A 104 12.88 -14.94 -9.78
N HIS A 105 11.95 -15.82 -9.38
CA HIS A 105 12.21 -17.24 -9.08
C HIS A 105 12.96 -17.99 -10.21
N ARG A 106 12.80 -17.54 -11.46
CA ARG A 106 13.51 -18.15 -12.61
C ARG A 106 15.02 -17.95 -12.54
N ASP A 107 15.47 -16.90 -11.88
CA ASP A 107 16.88 -16.49 -11.84
C ASP A 107 17.47 -16.54 -10.43
N VAL A 108 16.66 -16.33 -9.38
CA VAL A 108 17.10 -16.15 -7.99
C VAL A 108 16.21 -16.88 -6.98
N THR A 109 16.79 -17.23 -5.83
CA THR A 109 16.06 -17.82 -4.69
C THR A 109 15.94 -16.85 -3.52
N VAL A 110 16.69 -15.74 -3.53
CA VAL A 110 16.67 -14.71 -2.49
C VAL A 110 16.56 -13.32 -3.12
N LEU A 111 15.68 -12.48 -2.59
CA LEU A 111 15.47 -11.09 -3.03
C LEU A 111 15.58 -10.13 -1.84
N LEU A 112 16.38 -9.08 -1.96
CA LEU A 112 16.42 -7.96 -1.03
C LEU A 112 15.35 -6.93 -1.43
N SER A 113 14.58 -6.53 -0.43
CA SER A 113 13.46 -5.61 -0.55
C SER A 113 13.69 -4.37 0.29
N GLY A 114 13.35 -3.21 -0.26
CA GLY A 114 13.42 -1.92 0.43
C GLY A 114 12.27 -1.67 1.44
N VAL A 115 11.47 -2.69 1.76
CA VAL A 115 10.41 -2.59 2.79
C VAL A 115 11.03 -2.25 4.15
N GLY A 116 10.35 -1.40 4.92
CA GLY A 116 10.86 -0.83 6.17
C GLY A 116 11.46 0.56 6.00
N GLY A 117 11.98 0.88 4.81
CA GLY A 117 12.56 2.19 4.56
C GLY A 117 11.54 3.35 4.63
N ASP A 118 10.29 3.12 4.25
CA ASP A 118 9.24 4.16 4.36
C ASP A 118 8.78 4.36 5.82
N GLU A 119 8.71 3.29 6.61
CA GLU A 119 8.30 3.31 8.01
C GLU A 119 9.41 3.85 8.94
N LEU A 120 10.68 3.59 8.65
CA LEU A 120 11.80 4.11 9.46
C LEU A 120 12.11 5.58 9.18
N PHE A 121 11.99 6.00 7.92
CA PHE A 121 12.43 7.33 7.46
C PHE A 121 11.28 8.24 6.99
N ALA A 122 10.05 7.98 7.40
CA ALA A 122 8.87 8.80 7.07
C ALA A 122 8.65 9.00 5.56
N GLY A 123 8.64 7.90 4.80
CA GLY A 123 8.54 7.89 3.34
C GLY A 123 7.14 8.05 2.75
N TYR A 124 6.09 7.80 3.53
CA TYR A 124 4.72 7.87 3.04
C TYR A 124 4.12 9.28 3.08
N ARG A 125 3.32 9.60 2.05
CA ARG A 125 2.58 10.86 1.96
C ARG A 125 1.57 11.07 3.09
N LYS A 126 1.15 10.00 3.79
CA LYS A 126 0.26 10.11 4.96
C LYS A 126 0.90 10.89 6.11
N TYR A 127 2.22 10.79 6.29
CA TYR A 127 2.94 11.57 7.30
C TYR A 127 2.90 13.06 6.96
N VAL A 128 3.16 13.41 5.70
CA VAL A 128 3.00 14.80 5.21
C VAL A 128 1.56 15.28 5.42
N ALA A 129 0.57 14.47 5.06
CA ALA A 129 -0.86 14.80 5.20
C ALA A 129 -1.23 15.14 6.66
N HIS A 130 -0.68 14.41 7.64
CA HIS A 130 -0.86 14.71 9.06
C HIS A 130 -0.39 16.12 9.43
N TYR A 131 0.78 16.55 8.95
CA TYR A 131 1.28 17.91 9.18
C TYR A 131 0.46 18.98 8.44
N LEU A 132 -0.06 18.68 7.25
CA LEU A 132 -0.95 19.61 6.54
C LEU A 132 -2.29 19.76 7.21
N ALA A 133 -2.79 18.69 7.83
CA ALA A 133 -4.06 18.73 8.53
C ALA A 133 -4.03 19.71 9.71
N ALA A 134 -2.89 19.88 10.40
CA ALA A 134 -2.72 20.93 11.41
C ALA A 134 -2.90 22.35 10.83
N ARG A 135 -2.47 22.58 9.58
CA ARG A 135 -2.72 23.86 8.87
C ARG A 135 -4.19 23.98 8.46
N TYR A 136 -4.80 22.91 7.96
CA TYR A 136 -6.22 22.86 7.63
C TYR A 136 -7.11 23.17 8.83
N GLN A 137 -6.72 22.73 10.03
CA GLN A 137 -7.41 23.00 11.28
C GLN A 137 -7.40 24.48 11.72
N ARG A 138 -6.60 25.35 11.08
CA ARG A 138 -6.65 26.81 11.31
C ARG A 138 -7.83 27.48 10.62
N ILE A 139 -8.42 26.85 9.61
CA ILE A 139 -9.63 27.36 8.95
C ILE A 139 -10.82 27.21 9.91
N PRO A 140 -11.69 28.24 10.12
CA PRO A 140 -12.85 28.12 11.00
C PRO A 140 -13.71 26.88 10.72
N GLY A 141 -14.13 26.17 11.78
CA GLY A 141 -14.86 24.91 11.67
C GLY A 141 -16.12 24.98 10.80
N VAL A 142 -16.87 26.09 10.89
CA VAL A 142 -18.06 26.32 10.06
C VAL A 142 -17.72 26.29 8.56
N LEU A 143 -16.62 26.92 8.14
CA LEU A 143 -16.20 26.91 6.73
C LEU A 143 -15.73 25.50 6.32
N ARG A 144 -15.00 24.80 7.18
CA ARG A 144 -14.55 23.44 6.89
C ARG A 144 -15.73 22.48 6.73
N ASP A 145 -16.67 22.50 7.65
CA ASP A 145 -17.70 21.46 7.77
C ASP A 145 -18.94 21.77 6.92
N ARG A 146 -19.27 23.05 6.71
CA ARG A 146 -20.47 23.46 5.96
C ARG A 146 -20.19 23.82 4.50
N LEU A 147 -18.98 24.24 4.16
CA LEU A 147 -18.62 24.66 2.80
C LEU A 147 -17.65 23.67 2.15
N ILE A 148 -16.44 23.53 2.71
CA ILE A 148 -15.34 22.76 2.09
C ILE A 148 -15.69 21.26 2.05
N GLY A 149 -16.14 20.72 3.18
CA GLY A 149 -16.60 19.34 3.37
C GLY A 149 -17.54 18.86 2.27
N PRO A 150 -18.74 19.43 2.19
CA PRO A 150 -19.73 19.05 1.19
C PRO A 150 -19.29 19.31 -0.25
N ALA A 151 -18.58 20.41 -0.52
CA ALA A 151 -18.11 20.74 -1.86
C ALA A 151 -17.11 19.69 -2.38
N VAL A 152 -16.11 19.34 -1.58
CA VAL A 152 -15.10 18.34 -1.94
C VAL A 152 -15.70 16.93 -1.98
N GLY A 153 -16.62 16.59 -1.07
CA GLY A 153 -17.30 15.29 -1.06
C GLY A 153 -18.14 15.04 -2.33
N ARG A 154 -18.73 16.09 -2.92
CA ARG A 154 -19.55 16.02 -4.13
C ARG A 154 -18.74 15.98 -5.43
N LEU A 155 -17.44 16.27 -5.39
CA LEU A 155 -16.61 16.18 -6.59
C LEU A 155 -16.70 14.77 -7.20
N PRO A 156 -16.91 14.63 -8.52
CA PRO A 156 -16.86 13.31 -9.16
C PRO A 156 -15.47 12.71 -8.99
N SER A 157 -15.34 11.39 -9.16
CA SER A 157 -14.03 10.72 -9.06
C SER A 157 -13.01 11.21 -10.09
N LEU A 158 -13.48 11.84 -11.17
CA LEU A 158 -12.67 12.21 -12.35
C LEU A 158 -11.89 11.00 -12.90
N ARG A 159 -12.53 9.83 -12.87
CA ARG A 159 -11.99 8.55 -13.35
C ARG A 159 -11.44 8.68 -14.77
N GLY A 160 -10.28 8.06 -15.02
CA GLY A 160 -9.61 8.12 -16.32
C GLY A 160 -8.94 9.46 -16.63
N THR A 161 -8.91 10.40 -15.68
CA THR A 161 -8.17 11.67 -15.83
C THR A 161 -7.00 11.77 -14.85
N PRO A 162 -5.97 12.57 -15.20
CA PRO A 162 -4.84 12.88 -14.30
C PRO A 162 -5.23 13.48 -12.94
N LEU A 163 -6.44 14.07 -12.84
CA LEU A 163 -6.93 14.75 -11.64
C LEU A 163 -7.48 13.79 -10.57
N LYS A 164 -7.77 12.52 -10.92
CA LYS A 164 -8.32 11.52 -10.01
C LYS A 164 -7.55 11.43 -8.69
N GLY A 165 -6.23 11.33 -8.77
CA GLY A 165 -5.34 11.20 -7.60
C GLY A 165 -5.43 12.41 -6.66
N TYR A 166 -5.58 13.61 -7.22
CA TYR A 166 -5.72 14.85 -6.46
C TYR A 166 -7.09 14.95 -5.79
N VAL A 167 -8.18 14.60 -6.50
CA VAL A 167 -9.52 14.56 -5.91
C VAL A 167 -9.60 13.55 -4.77
N ARG A 168 -9.02 12.36 -4.96
CA ARG A 168 -8.96 11.33 -3.90
C ARG A 168 -8.21 11.82 -2.66
N LEU A 169 -7.08 12.51 -2.86
CA LEU A 169 -6.32 13.10 -1.77
C LEU A 169 -7.11 14.21 -1.07
N ALA A 170 -7.76 15.10 -1.82
CA ALA A 170 -8.57 16.18 -1.25
C ALA A 170 -9.74 15.64 -0.41
N LYS A 171 -10.48 14.65 -0.93
CA LYS A 171 -11.55 13.96 -0.19
C LYS A 171 -11.03 13.32 1.10
N LYS A 172 -9.87 12.65 1.03
CA LYS A 172 -9.22 12.07 2.21
C LYS A 172 -8.87 13.15 3.25
N MET A 173 -8.21 14.23 2.82
CA MET A 173 -7.83 15.35 3.67
C MET A 173 -9.01 16.01 4.36
N VAL A 174 -10.13 16.19 3.65
CA VAL A 174 -11.33 16.82 4.21
C VAL A 174 -12.05 15.88 5.18
N ARG A 175 -12.02 14.56 4.94
CA ARG A 175 -12.61 13.54 5.82
C ARG A 175 -11.89 13.44 7.16
N SER A 176 -10.56 13.43 7.16
CA SER A 176 -9.76 13.17 8.37
C SER A 176 -9.12 14.42 8.96
N GLY A 177 -8.97 15.49 8.18
CA GLY A 177 -8.19 16.65 8.55
C GLY A 177 -8.74 17.43 9.74
N SER A 178 -10.05 17.35 10.00
CA SER A 178 -10.68 18.01 11.16
C SER A 178 -10.73 17.14 12.43
N LEU A 179 -10.30 15.88 12.35
CA LEU A 179 -10.29 14.99 13.51
C LEU A 179 -9.07 15.25 14.41
N PRO A 180 -9.16 14.87 15.70
CA PRO A 180 -8.01 14.81 16.60
C PRO A 180 -6.86 14.01 15.99
N TYR A 181 -5.64 14.29 16.44
CA TYR A 181 -4.41 13.76 15.84
C TYR A 181 -4.41 12.22 15.69
N ARG A 182 -4.82 11.47 16.71
CA ARG A 182 -4.87 9.99 16.69
C ARG A 182 -5.99 9.46 15.79
N ASP A 183 -7.18 10.04 15.90
CA ASP A 183 -8.35 9.64 15.12
C ASP A 183 -8.17 9.93 13.62
N ARG A 184 -7.43 10.98 13.28
CA ARG A 184 -7.04 11.30 11.91
C ARG A 184 -6.21 10.16 11.30
N PHE A 185 -5.23 9.62 12.04
CA PHE A 185 -4.38 8.53 11.58
C PHE A 185 -5.19 7.26 11.30
N ILE A 186 -6.04 6.90 12.26
CA ILE A 186 -6.94 5.74 12.14
C ILE A 186 -7.89 5.94 10.94
N THR A 187 -8.50 7.12 10.84
CA THR A 187 -9.43 7.45 9.74
C THR A 187 -8.73 7.44 8.39
N ASP A 188 -7.46 7.83 8.32
CA ASP A 188 -6.67 7.75 7.08
C ASP A 188 -6.28 6.32 6.69
N SER A 189 -6.41 5.37 7.62
CA SER A 189 -6.12 3.95 7.41
C SER A 189 -7.36 3.13 7.05
N VAL A 190 -8.55 3.75 6.97
CA VAL A 190 -9.80 3.09 6.58
C VAL A 190 -10.36 3.56 5.24
N TYR A 191 -11.07 2.66 4.57
CA TYR A 191 -11.81 2.96 3.34
C TYR A 191 -13.30 3.24 3.60
N LEU A 192 -13.88 2.71 4.68
CA LEU A 192 -15.29 2.91 5.06
C LEU A 192 -15.39 3.73 6.35
N SER A 193 -16.28 4.73 6.36
CA SER A 193 -16.70 5.41 7.59
C SER A 193 -17.65 4.53 8.40
N GLU A 194 -17.85 4.85 9.68
CA GLU A 194 -18.80 4.11 10.53
C GLU A 194 -20.23 4.16 9.96
N ASP A 195 -20.69 5.31 9.47
CA ASP A 195 -22.01 5.41 8.81
C ASP A 195 -22.12 4.54 7.55
N GLN A 196 -21.02 4.38 6.81
CA GLN A 196 -20.99 3.51 5.64
C GLN A 196 -21.04 2.04 6.06
N LYS A 197 -20.32 1.64 7.11
CA LYS A 197 -20.39 0.29 7.68
C LYS A 197 -21.79 -0.03 8.20
N GLU A 198 -22.43 0.92 8.89
CA GLU A 198 -23.80 0.79 9.40
C GLU A 198 -24.81 0.52 8.28
N ARG A 199 -24.69 1.20 7.14
CA ARG A 199 -25.54 0.96 5.96
C ARG A 199 -25.19 -0.30 5.19
N LEU A 200 -23.92 -0.69 5.22
CA LEU A 200 -23.41 -1.82 4.46
C LEU A 200 -23.75 -3.16 5.11
N LEU A 201 -23.77 -3.23 6.44
CA LEU A 201 -24.03 -4.47 7.19
C LEU A 201 -25.53 -4.71 7.39
N THR A 202 -25.96 -5.97 7.27
CA THR A 202 -27.33 -6.36 7.62
C THR A 202 -27.61 -6.13 9.11
N PRO A 203 -28.87 -5.94 9.55
CA PRO A 203 -29.20 -5.83 10.97
C PRO A 203 -28.66 -6.99 11.81
N ALA A 204 -28.75 -8.22 11.29
CA ALA A 204 -28.22 -9.42 11.95
C ALA A 204 -26.70 -9.38 12.09
N ALA A 205 -25.97 -9.00 11.03
CA ALA A 205 -24.52 -8.87 11.07
C ALA A 205 -24.06 -7.77 12.05
N ARG A 206 -24.81 -6.65 12.13
CA ARG A 206 -24.53 -5.58 13.11
C ARG A 206 -24.70 -6.05 14.54
N GLN A 207 -25.73 -6.85 14.81
CA GLN A 207 -25.94 -7.44 16.13
C GLN A 207 -24.82 -8.41 16.50
N GLN A 208 -24.40 -9.27 15.56
CA GLN A 208 -23.30 -10.22 15.77
C GLN A 208 -21.95 -9.54 15.99
N ARG A 209 -21.66 -8.44 15.26
CA ARG A 209 -20.45 -7.63 15.45
C ARG A 209 -20.30 -7.14 16.90
N GLY A 210 -21.41 -6.86 17.58
CA GLY A 210 -21.40 -6.30 18.93
C GLY A 210 -20.62 -4.99 19.03
N HIS A 211 -19.95 -4.79 20.16
CA HIS A 211 -19.17 -3.59 20.50
C HIS A 211 -17.64 -3.81 20.39
N THR A 212 -17.17 -4.63 19.47
CA THR A 212 -15.72 -4.81 19.27
C THR A 212 -15.12 -3.56 18.63
N ASP A 213 -14.18 -2.92 19.33
CA ASP A 213 -13.39 -1.81 18.78
C ASP A 213 -12.19 -2.37 18.01
N PRO A 214 -12.13 -2.24 16.67
CA PRO A 214 -11.01 -2.75 15.88
C PRO A 214 -9.72 -1.95 16.10
N TRP A 215 -9.79 -0.80 16.80
CA TRP A 215 -8.67 0.12 17.00
C TRP A 215 -7.98 -0.03 18.35
N VAL A 216 -8.38 -1.01 19.18
CA VAL A 216 -7.80 -1.22 20.53
C VAL A 216 -6.28 -1.26 20.48
N ARG A 217 -5.70 -2.05 19.57
CA ARG A 217 -4.23 -2.14 19.42
C ARG A 217 -3.60 -0.82 18.96
N HIS A 218 -4.25 -0.09 18.05
CA HIS A 218 -3.74 1.20 17.59
C HIS A 218 -3.71 2.23 18.75
N LYS A 219 -4.78 2.28 19.54
CA LYS A 219 -4.88 3.17 20.71
C LYS A 219 -3.81 2.82 21.75
N GLN A 220 -3.62 1.53 22.04
CA GLN A 220 -2.57 1.06 22.93
C GLN A 220 -1.17 1.49 22.46
N PHE A 221 -0.82 1.30 21.19
CA PHE A 221 0.50 1.71 20.68
C PHE A 221 0.70 3.24 20.69
N PHE A 222 -0.37 4.03 20.52
CA PHE A 222 -0.30 5.48 20.72
C PHE A 222 -0.07 5.85 22.20
N GLU A 223 -0.58 5.07 23.14
CA GLU A 223 -0.34 5.28 24.57
C GLU A 223 1.10 4.91 24.95
N GLU A 224 1.61 3.79 24.43
CA GLU A 224 3.02 3.38 24.63
C GLU A 224 4.02 4.42 24.10
N ALA A 225 3.71 5.06 22.97
CA ALA A 225 4.56 6.09 22.37
C ALA A 225 4.20 7.53 22.80
N ALA A 226 3.33 7.72 23.80
CA ALA A 226 2.75 9.03 24.11
C ALA A 226 3.78 10.14 24.45
N THR A 227 4.97 9.76 24.92
CA THR A 227 6.06 10.68 25.27
C THR A 227 6.96 11.03 24.08
N ALA A 228 6.84 10.32 22.95
CA ALA A 228 7.61 10.60 21.75
C ALA A 228 7.02 11.78 20.97
N ASP A 229 7.83 12.36 20.08
CA ASP A 229 7.37 13.34 19.10
C ASP A 229 6.22 12.79 18.23
N GLU A 230 5.34 13.69 17.76
CA GLU A 230 4.17 13.33 16.95
C GLU A 230 4.53 12.49 15.73
N LEU A 231 5.60 12.76 14.98
CA LEU A 231 5.93 11.91 13.84
C LEU A 231 6.40 10.53 14.31
N ASN A 232 7.24 10.45 15.33
CA ASN A 232 7.71 9.17 15.85
C ASN A 232 6.56 8.31 16.41
N GLN A 233 5.52 8.91 16.99
CA GLN A 233 4.29 8.20 17.34
C GLN A 233 3.62 7.55 16.11
N LEU A 234 3.49 8.29 15.00
CA LEU A 234 2.92 7.72 13.76
C LEU A 234 3.78 6.58 13.21
N LEU A 235 5.11 6.76 13.17
CA LEU A 235 6.05 5.74 12.67
C LEU A 235 6.02 4.48 13.56
N TYR A 236 5.93 4.66 14.88
CA TYR A 236 5.84 3.56 15.83
C TYR A 236 4.56 2.75 15.63
N VAL A 237 3.40 3.42 15.59
CA VAL A 237 2.10 2.75 15.39
C VAL A 237 2.07 2.02 14.05
N ASP A 238 2.54 2.65 12.96
CA ASP A 238 2.64 1.98 11.65
C ASP A 238 3.56 0.75 11.69
N SER A 239 4.69 0.84 12.38
CA SER A 239 5.63 -0.28 12.51
C SER A 239 5.05 -1.44 13.33
N LYS A 240 4.12 -1.16 14.24
CA LYS A 240 3.46 -2.17 15.09
C LYS A 240 2.14 -2.70 14.51
N THR A 241 1.47 -1.97 13.62
CA THR A 241 0.20 -2.39 13.02
C THR A 241 0.34 -2.62 11.52
N PHE A 242 0.50 -1.56 10.74
CA PHE A 242 0.49 -1.58 9.28
C PHE A 242 1.58 -2.50 8.69
N MET A 243 2.80 -2.42 9.20
CA MET A 243 3.92 -3.20 8.70
C MET A 243 3.74 -4.72 8.91
N PRO A 244 3.52 -5.24 10.13
CA PRO A 244 3.36 -6.68 10.36
C PRO A 244 2.05 -7.24 9.81
N SER A 245 0.95 -6.47 9.80
CA SER A 245 -0.35 -6.97 9.32
C SER A 245 -0.54 -6.88 7.81
N LEU A 246 0.27 -6.06 7.12
CA LEU A 246 0.11 -5.81 5.70
C LEU A 246 1.40 -6.03 4.92
N ASN A 247 2.34 -5.09 5.01
CA ASN A 247 3.52 -5.04 4.14
C ASN A 247 4.43 -6.27 4.28
N LEU A 248 4.72 -6.70 5.49
CA LEU A 248 5.53 -7.90 5.71
C LEU A 248 4.73 -9.16 5.42
N ASN A 249 3.46 -9.19 5.83
CA ASN A 249 2.60 -10.35 5.67
C ASN A 249 2.41 -10.75 4.20
N TYR A 250 1.96 -9.83 3.34
CA TYR A 250 1.80 -10.17 1.92
C TYR A 250 3.14 -10.40 1.24
N ASN A 251 4.21 -9.70 1.62
CA ASN A 251 5.48 -9.85 0.93
C ASN A 251 6.09 -11.23 1.23
N ASP A 252 6.02 -11.68 2.48
CA ASP A 252 6.41 -13.03 2.89
C ASP A 252 5.56 -14.08 2.16
N LYS A 253 4.23 -14.05 2.31
CA LYS A 253 3.35 -15.07 1.72
C LYS A 253 3.41 -15.12 0.20
N MET A 254 3.43 -13.96 -0.48
CA MET A 254 3.46 -13.91 -1.95
C MET A 254 4.84 -14.31 -2.51
N SER A 255 5.93 -14.04 -1.78
CA SER A 255 7.27 -14.49 -2.17
C SER A 255 7.43 -16.00 -1.97
N MET A 256 6.96 -16.53 -0.85
CA MET A 256 6.97 -17.97 -0.57
C MET A 256 6.03 -18.76 -1.50
N ALA A 257 4.91 -18.18 -1.91
CA ALA A 257 4.07 -18.74 -2.98
C ALA A 257 4.82 -18.90 -4.33
N SER A 258 5.94 -18.19 -4.49
CA SER A 258 6.85 -18.27 -5.63
C SER A 258 8.19 -18.93 -5.30
N SER A 259 8.35 -19.53 -4.11
CA SER A 259 9.61 -20.13 -3.63
C SER A 259 10.81 -19.16 -3.65
N VAL A 260 10.58 -17.88 -3.34
CA VAL A 260 11.63 -16.85 -3.19
C VAL A 260 11.64 -16.36 -1.75
N GLU A 261 12.80 -16.38 -1.10
CA GLU A 261 12.99 -15.78 0.21
C GLU A 261 13.22 -14.26 0.06
N VAL A 262 12.29 -13.43 0.56
CA VAL A 262 12.48 -11.99 0.60
C VAL A 262 13.12 -11.58 1.93
N ARG A 263 14.23 -10.82 1.86
CA ARG A 263 14.87 -10.19 3.01
C ARG A 263 14.66 -8.69 2.99
N VAL A 264 14.60 -8.09 4.17
CA VAL A 264 14.26 -6.68 4.38
C VAL A 264 15.37 -5.97 5.16
N PRO A 265 16.48 -5.58 4.52
CA PRO A 265 17.67 -5.06 5.21
C PRO A 265 17.42 -3.81 6.05
N PHE A 266 16.43 -2.99 5.67
CA PHE A 266 16.07 -1.82 6.47
C PHE A 266 15.52 -2.19 7.86
N LEU A 267 14.96 -3.39 8.02
CA LEU A 267 14.44 -3.87 9.30
C LEU A 267 15.46 -4.70 10.08
N ASP A 268 16.74 -4.60 9.73
CA ASP A 268 17.79 -5.00 10.65
C ASP A 268 17.61 -4.24 11.98
N TRP A 269 17.69 -4.97 13.09
CA TRP A 269 17.33 -4.44 14.40
C TRP A 269 18.32 -3.36 14.87
N GLU A 270 19.60 -3.48 14.54
CA GLU A 270 20.62 -2.47 14.90
C GLU A 270 20.36 -1.18 14.14
N LEU A 271 20.06 -1.27 12.85
CA LEU A 271 19.71 -0.10 12.04
C LEU A 271 18.40 0.54 12.50
N ALA A 272 17.36 -0.26 12.72
CA ALA A 272 16.04 0.24 13.11
C ALA A 272 16.09 0.93 14.49
N GLU A 273 16.77 0.31 15.46
CA GLU A 273 16.99 0.89 16.79
C GLU A 273 17.83 2.17 16.69
N TRP A 274 18.93 2.14 15.93
CA TRP A 274 19.76 3.32 15.77
C TRP A 274 18.98 4.50 15.16
N VAL A 275 18.17 4.26 14.12
CA VAL A 275 17.34 5.29 13.48
C VAL A 275 16.28 5.84 14.43
N ALA A 276 15.67 4.98 15.23
CA ALA A 276 14.62 5.40 16.16
C ALA A 276 15.19 6.23 17.33
N TRP A 277 16.41 5.95 17.79
CA TRP A 277 17.01 6.64 18.94
C TRP A 277 17.82 7.88 18.56
N ASN A 278 18.48 7.86 17.40
CA ASN A 278 19.49 8.87 17.06
C ASN A 278 19.04 9.89 16.02
N ILE A 279 17.99 9.61 15.24
CA ILE A 279 17.54 10.53 14.19
C ILE A 279 16.34 11.35 14.66
N PRO A 280 16.48 12.69 14.80
CA PRO A 280 15.37 13.58 15.08
C PRO A 280 14.25 13.50 14.03
N PRO A 281 12.97 13.59 14.42
CA PRO A 281 11.83 13.60 13.50
C PRO A 281 11.94 14.62 12.36
N SER A 282 12.44 15.82 12.65
CA SER A 282 12.64 16.91 11.67
C SER A 282 13.63 16.55 10.57
N MET A 283 14.55 15.60 10.81
CA MET A 283 15.47 15.11 9.79
C MET A 283 14.83 13.99 8.94
N LYS A 284 13.82 13.29 9.46
CA LYS A 284 13.08 12.27 8.68
C LYS A 284 12.12 12.92 7.69
N LEU A 285 11.42 13.96 8.14
CA LEU A 285 10.43 14.70 7.36
C LEU A 285 10.69 16.21 7.40
N ASP A 286 11.10 16.76 6.26
CA ASP A 286 11.34 18.20 6.10
C ASP A 286 10.26 18.83 5.21
N GLY A 287 9.20 19.36 5.84
CA GLY A 287 8.06 19.94 5.15
C GLY A 287 7.32 18.94 4.25
N TRP A 288 7.59 18.99 2.95
CA TRP A 288 7.03 18.06 1.95
C TRP A 288 8.01 16.95 1.56
N ASN A 289 9.27 17.05 2.01
CA ASN A 289 10.34 16.14 1.67
C ASN A 289 10.35 14.96 2.65
N THR A 290 9.78 13.84 2.20
CA THR A 290 9.82 12.54 2.90
C THR A 290 11.22 11.93 2.83
N LYS A 291 11.62 11.04 3.74
CA LYS A 291 12.93 10.37 3.66
C LYS A 291 14.12 11.34 3.56
N SER A 292 14.03 12.53 4.18
CA SER A 292 14.99 13.61 3.94
C SER A 292 16.42 13.20 4.30
N VAL A 293 16.64 12.76 5.54
CA VAL A 293 17.94 12.24 6.01
C VAL A 293 18.45 11.06 5.20
N PHE A 294 17.55 10.16 4.77
CA PHE A 294 17.93 8.99 3.99
C PHE A 294 18.41 9.38 2.58
N ARG A 295 17.70 10.30 1.92
CA ARG A 295 18.14 10.85 0.62
C ARG A 295 19.48 11.56 0.75
N GLU A 296 19.68 12.32 1.84
CA GLU A 296 20.96 13.00 2.07
C GLU A 296 22.10 12.00 2.27
N ALA A 297 21.89 10.97 3.08
CA ALA A 297 22.86 9.90 3.30
C ALA A 297 23.19 9.13 2.01
N MET A 298 22.23 8.98 1.09
CA MET A 298 22.41 8.31 -0.19
C MET A 298 22.94 9.21 -1.31
N ARG A 299 23.07 10.53 -1.08
CA ARG A 299 23.57 11.50 -2.07
C ARG A 299 24.91 11.14 -2.73
N PRO A 300 25.93 10.63 -2.01
CA PRO A 300 27.21 10.24 -2.63
C PRO A 300 27.13 8.90 -3.38
N VAL A 301 26.06 8.13 -3.21
CA VAL A 301 25.92 6.77 -3.74
C VAL A 301 24.98 6.73 -4.94
N LEU A 302 23.80 7.33 -4.82
CA LEU A 302 22.75 7.25 -5.82
C LEU A 302 22.81 8.44 -6.79
N PRO A 303 22.50 8.22 -8.08
CA PRO A 303 22.38 9.33 -9.03
C PRO A 303 21.27 10.30 -8.62
N LYS A 304 21.49 11.58 -8.92
CA LYS A 304 20.58 12.70 -8.58
C LYS A 304 19.13 12.43 -8.99
N GLU A 305 18.91 11.83 -10.16
CA GLU A 305 17.58 11.52 -10.68
C GLU A 305 16.78 10.57 -9.76
N VAL A 306 17.44 9.60 -9.12
CA VAL A 306 16.80 8.68 -8.15
C VAL A 306 16.44 9.41 -6.86
N LEU A 307 17.31 10.29 -6.39
CA LEU A 307 17.11 11.04 -5.15
C LEU A 307 15.97 12.05 -5.25
N GLU A 308 15.84 12.71 -6.40
CA GLU A 308 14.80 13.71 -6.69
C GLU A 308 13.48 13.08 -7.14
N GLN A 309 13.46 11.78 -7.41
CA GLN A 309 12.27 11.08 -7.83
C GLN A 309 11.17 11.15 -6.76
N ARG A 310 9.99 11.57 -7.20
CA ARG A 310 8.79 11.50 -6.36
C ARG A 310 8.46 10.05 -6.07
N LYS A 311 8.04 9.75 -4.83
CA LYS A 311 7.64 8.39 -4.44
C LYS A 311 6.53 7.89 -5.35
N ALA A 312 6.83 6.84 -6.13
CA ALA A 312 5.83 6.02 -6.78
C ALA A 312 5.30 4.99 -5.76
N GLY A 313 3.98 4.79 -5.78
CA GLY A 313 3.36 3.73 -4.99
C GLY A 313 3.55 2.38 -5.68
N PHE A 314 3.63 1.31 -4.89
CA PHE A 314 3.58 -0.07 -5.38
C PHE A 314 2.12 -0.47 -5.64
N GLY A 315 1.41 0.36 -6.41
CA GLY A 315 -0.03 0.27 -6.60
C GLY A 315 -0.41 -0.59 -7.79
N ALA A 316 -1.46 -1.39 -7.63
CA ALA A 316 -2.08 -2.12 -8.73
C ALA A 316 -3.18 -1.28 -9.41
N PRO A 317 -3.49 -1.51 -10.70
CA PRO A 317 -4.51 -0.78 -11.45
C PRO A 317 -5.91 -1.31 -11.11
N THR A 318 -6.24 -1.37 -9.82
CA THR A 318 -7.49 -1.92 -9.28
C THR A 318 -8.72 -1.31 -9.94
N ASP A 319 -8.70 0.01 -10.16
CA ASP A 319 -9.80 0.70 -10.82
C ASP A 319 -10.01 0.20 -12.25
N TYR A 320 -8.93 -0.07 -13.00
CA TYR A 320 -9.04 -0.64 -14.34
C TYR A 320 -9.60 -2.06 -14.27
N TRP A 321 -9.04 -2.91 -13.39
CA TRP A 321 -9.48 -4.30 -13.25
C TRP A 321 -10.97 -4.38 -12.92
N LEU A 322 -11.46 -3.58 -11.98
CA LEU A 322 -12.88 -3.56 -11.62
C LEU A 322 -13.80 -3.05 -12.74
N ALA A 323 -13.32 -2.18 -13.65
CA ALA A 323 -14.11 -1.78 -14.82
C ALA A 323 -14.15 -2.84 -15.92
N ASN A 324 -13.09 -3.64 -16.03
CA ASN A 324 -12.84 -4.49 -17.17
C ASN A 324 -12.71 -5.94 -16.69
N ASP A 325 -11.49 -6.39 -16.42
CA ASP A 325 -11.11 -7.79 -16.19
C ASP A 325 -11.92 -8.51 -15.10
N LEU A 326 -12.30 -7.80 -14.02
CA LEU A 326 -13.04 -8.35 -12.88
C LEU A 326 -14.54 -8.08 -12.94
N ARG A 327 -15.06 -7.46 -14.00
CA ARG A 327 -16.49 -7.13 -14.11
C ARG A 327 -17.39 -8.37 -13.96
N PRO A 328 -17.14 -9.50 -14.66
CA PRO A 328 -17.96 -10.70 -14.49
C PRO A 328 -17.91 -11.25 -13.06
N MET A 329 -16.72 -11.24 -12.44
CA MET A 329 -16.56 -11.70 -11.06
C MET A 329 -17.32 -10.81 -10.06
N VAL A 330 -17.31 -9.50 -10.26
CA VAL A 330 -18.11 -8.57 -9.44
C VAL A 330 -19.60 -8.83 -9.63
N ASP A 331 -20.06 -9.02 -10.87
CA ASP A 331 -21.48 -9.27 -11.18
C ASP A 331 -21.98 -10.60 -10.58
N ASP A 332 -21.12 -11.62 -10.48
CA ASP A 332 -21.44 -12.91 -9.86
C ASP A 332 -21.33 -12.87 -8.32
N LEU A 333 -20.13 -12.57 -7.80
CA LEU A 333 -19.81 -12.68 -6.38
C LEU A 333 -20.49 -11.62 -5.52
N LEU A 334 -20.74 -10.43 -6.07
CA LEU A 334 -21.46 -9.35 -5.40
C LEU A 334 -22.90 -9.21 -5.92
N SER A 335 -23.45 -10.28 -6.51
CA SER A 335 -24.85 -10.33 -6.91
C SER A 335 -25.77 -10.28 -5.69
N ASP A 336 -26.99 -9.78 -5.93
CA ASP A 336 -28.07 -9.78 -4.94
C ASP A 336 -28.33 -11.16 -4.33
N ALA A 337 -28.20 -12.22 -5.12
CA ALA A 337 -28.38 -13.60 -4.67
C ALA A 337 -27.20 -14.06 -3.79
N ALA A 338 -25.96 -13.83 -4.23
CA ALA A 338 -24.76 -14.18 -3.47
C ALA A 338 -24.70 -13.45 -2.12
N LEU A 339 -25.00 -12.15 -2.11
CA LEU A 339 -25.00 -11.34 -0.89
C LEU A 339 -26.09 -11.78 0.10
N ARG A 340 -27.30 -12.09 -0.37
CA ARG A 340 -28.36 -12.66 0.48
C ARG A 340 -27.98 -14.02 1.05
N LYS A 341 -27.34 -14.88 0.26
CA LYS A 341 -26.84 -16.18 0.72
C LYS A 341 -25.79 -16.01 1.82
N ARG A 342 -24.86 -15.05 1.67
CA ARG A 342 -23.84 -14.75 2.69
C ARG A 342 -24.43 -14.11 3.95
N GLY A 343 -25.45 -13.27 3.81
CA GLY A 343 -26.20 -12.68 4.93
C GLY A 343 -25.49 -11.54 5.69
N LEU A 344 -24.27 -11.16 5.29
CA LEU A 344 -23.46 -10.14 5.98
C LEU A 344 -23.72 -8.72 5.49
N PHE A 345 -23.97 -8.55 4.19
CA PHE A 345 -24.02 -7.25 3.53
C PHE A 345 -25.39 -6.96 2.92
N GLU A 346 -25.82 -5.70 3.02
CA GLU A 346 -27.07 -5.21 2.43
C GLU A 346 -26.94 -5.11 0.90
N PRO A 347 -27.69 -5.93 0.12
CA PRO A 347 -27.55 -5.97 -1.34
C PRO A 347 -27.77 -4.62 -2.02
N ARG A 348 -28.72 -3.82 -1.49
CA ARG A 348 -29.01 -2.48 -2.02
C ARG A 348 -27.82 -1.53 -1.90
N GLU A 349 -27.11 -1.57 -0.78
CA GLU A 349 -25.95 -0.70 -0.56
C GLU A 349 -24.76 -1.14 -1.41
N VAL A 350 -24.49 -2.45 -1.49
CA VAL A 350 -23.43 -2.98 -2.37
C VAL A 350 -23.69 -2.63 -3.83
N ARG A 351 -24.93 -2.80 -4.30
CA ARG A 351 -25.33 -2.41 -5.67
C ARG A 351 -25.08 -0.92 -5.93
N ARG A 352 -25.45 -0.04 -4.97
CA ARG A 352 -25.20 1.40 -5.07
C ARG A 352 -23.70 1.70 -5.23
N LEU A 353 -22.84 1.05 -4.44
CA LEU A 353 -21.38 1.23 -4.54
C LEU A 353 -20.87 0.81 -5.93
N VAL A 354 -21.31 -0.35 -6.42
CA VAL A 354 -20.92 -0.88 -7.75
C VAL A 354 -21.39 0.05 -8.88
N GLU A 355 -22.63 0.53 -8.85
CA GLU A 355 -23.18 1.45 -9.85
C GLU A 355 -22.50 2.83 -9.84
N GLU A 356 -22.22 3.38 -8.66
CA GLU A 356 -21.51 4.66 -8.53
C GLU A 356 -20.05 4.56 -9.00
N GLN A 357 -19.39 3.43 -8.76
CA GLN A 357 -18.05 3.14 -9.28
C GLN A 357 -18.06 3.04 -10.81
N ARG A 358 -19.03 2.29 -11.36
CA ARG A 358 -19.17 2.09 -12.81
C ARG A 358 -19.44 3.39 -13.54
N SER A 359 -20.33 4.23 -12.99
CA SER A 359 -20.65 5.56 -13.54
C SER A 359 -19.55 6.60 -13.32
N GLY A 360 -18.56 6.33 -12.46
CA GLY A 360 -17.52 7.30 -12.09
C GLY A 360 -18.01 8.42 -11.17
N ARG A 361 -19.24 8.35 -10.66
CA ARG A 361 -19.80 9.32 -9.71
C ARG A 361 -18.96 9.39 -8.44
N GLN A 362 -18.51 8.23 -7.95
CA GLN A 362 -17.62 8.10 -6.80
C GLN A 362 -16.54 7.05 -7.10
N ASP A 363 -15.46 7.07 -6.33
CA ASP A 363 -14.41 6.04 -6.37
C ASP A 363 -14.61 5.09 -5.19
N TRP A 364 -15.21 3.93 -5.49
CA TRP A 364 -15.42 2.82 -4.55
C TRP A 364 -14.51 1.63 -4.82
N SER A 365 -13.43 1.84 -5.60
CA SER A 365 -12.56 0.75 -6.06
C SER A 365 -12.03 -0.11 -4.92
N MET A 366 -11.51 0.51 -3.85
CA MET A 366 -10.96 -0.23 -2.71
C MET A 366 -12.04 -0.94 -1.88
N GLN A 367 -13.23 -0.36 -1.74
CA GLN A 367 -14.34 -0.98 -0.98
C GLN A 367 -14.91 -2.18 -1.73
N ILE A 368 -15.06 -2.08 -3.04
CA ILE A 368 -15.48 -3.21 -3.89
C ILE A 368 -14.39 -4.30 -3.87
N TRP A 369 -13.12 -3.92 -3.93
CA TRP A 369 -12.00 -4.86 -3.78
C TRP A 369 -12.05 -5.59 -2.44
N GLN A 370 -12.29 -4.88 -1.33
CA GLN A 370 -12.46 -5.46 0.00
C GLN A 370 -13.60 -6.49 0.05
N LEU A 371 -14.76 -6.15 -0.51
CA LEU A 371 -15.91 -7.07 -0.55
C LEU A 371 -15.59 -8.32 -1.39
N LEU A 372 -14.92 -8.13 -2.53
CA LEU A 372 -14.53 -9.22 -3.42
C LEU A 372 -13.53 -10.17 -2.76
N THR A 373 -12.46 -9.63 -2.18
CA THR A 373 -11.45 -10.39 -1.44
C THR A 373 -12.07 -11.17 -0.29
N LEU A 374 -12.95 -10.54 0.48
CA LEU A 374 -13.60 -11.18 1.63
C LEU A 374 -14.53 -12.32 1.20
N GLU A 375 -15.33 -12.15 0.15
CA GLU A 375 -16.19 -13.24 -0.36
C GLU A 375 -15.35 -14.40 -0.92
N LEU A 376 -14.26 -14.11 -1.63
CA LEU A 376 -13.32 -15.15 -2.08
C LEU A 376 -12.69 -15.90 -0.89
N TRP A 377 -12.36 -15.20 0.18
CA TRP A 377 -11.82 -15.82 1.40
C TRP A 377 -12.84 -16.73 2.07
N PHE A 378 -14.10 -16.28 2.22
CA PHE A 378 -15.16 -17.13 2.76
C PHE A 378 -15.32 -18.43 1.97
N ARG A 379 -15.33 -18.34 0.63
CA ARG A 379 -15.44 -19.52 -0.23
C ARG A 379 -14.25 -20.48 -0.16
N ALA A 380 -13.07 -19.98 0.23
CA ALA A 380 -11.86 -20.77 0.29
C ALA A 380 -11.66 -21.44 1.67
N PHE A 381 -12.17 -20.83 2.75
CA PHE A 381 -11.82 -21.21 4.12
C PHE A 381 -12.99 -21.51 5.05
N ILE A 382 -14.22 -21.12 4.68
CA ILE A 382 -15.39 -21.23 5.56
C ILE A 382 -16.48 -22.11 4.93
N ASP A 383 -16.75 -21.94 3.64
CA ASP A 383 -17.64 -22.80 2.85
C ASP A 383 -16.94 -24.13 2.52
#